data_AF-A0A2U2X4Y6-F1
#
_entry.id   AF-A0A2U2X4Y6-F1
#
_cell.length_a   1.000
_cell.length_b   1.000
_cell.length_c   1.000
_cell.angle_alpha   90.00
_cell.angle_beta   90.00
_cell.angle_gamma   90.00
#
_symmetry.space_group_name_H-M   'P 1'
#
loop_
_entity.id
_entity.type
_entity.pdbx_description
1 polymer ?
#
loop_
_entity_poly.entity_id
_entity_poly.type
_entity_poly.pdbx_seq_one_letter_code
_entity_poly.pdbx_strand_id
1 'polypeptide(L)'
;MKKSIALIVISLIVCQVIFSQNEALFSRLRAIHNSGTTFYNVDGIDFTKETISSDFNTKNLKKAYRKNKIKKEDVKEIDKELNFENYRVVKREQFDNGLISVSINYFVKNKNNRISVFWFSYYDKNNPEFERKMIELILNDKIPKSCFSSLKTEKINFAGREIELGGNCNWMNINNIQCPYYGQMNWSVHKTKQSAELSIENQLKATKIKNGGKVLSEEEVEIVFEDVKTKAKKVLYDFTGVTSLLASMSGGKNLTIYYVSEKIRDNYVSCVLSFWNNDNINPSGLPPLLEEVMSIDND
;
A
#
# COMPACT_ATOMS: atom_id res chain seq x y z
N MET A 1 -48.68 -3.52 -16.33
CA MET A 1 -47.80 -2.39 -16.67
C MET A 1 -47.21 -1.67 -15.46
N LYS A 2 -47.99 -1.14 -14.50
CA LYS A 2 -47.45 -0.39 -13.34
C LYS A 2 -46.44 -1.16 -12.46
N LYS A 3 -46.67 -2.47 -12.22
CA LYS A 3 -45.72 -3.32 -11.46
C LYS A 3 -44.40 -3.57 -12.21
N SER A 4 -44.43 -3.69 -13.54
CA SER A 4 -43.23 -3.88 -14.37
C SER A 4 -42.38 -2.61 -14.46
N ILE A 5 -43.01 -1.43 -14.51
CA ILE A 5 -42.30 -0.14 -14.50
C ILE A 5 -41.61 0.09 -13.14
N ALA A 6 -42.27 -0.24 -12.03
CA ALA A 6 -41.67 -0.14 -10.70
C ALA A 6 -40.43 -1.05 -10.54
N LEU A 7 -40.48 -2.28 -11.08
CA LEU A 7 -39.35 -3.21 -11.05
C LEU A 7 -38.15 -2.71 -11.89
N ILE A 8 -38.41 -2.10 -13.05
CA ILE A 8 -37.37 -1.50 -13.90
C ILE A 8 -36.72 -0.29 -13.22
N VAL A 9 -37.51 0.58 -12.59
CA VAL A 9 -37.01 1.76 -11.87
C VAL A 9 -36.16 1.36 -10.65
N ILE A 10 -36.61 0.36 -9.88
CA ILE A 10 -35.82 -0.17 -8.75
C ILE A 10 -34.51 -0.79 -9.25
N SER A 11 -34.53 -1.55 -10.35
CA SER A 11 -33.31 -2.12 -10.94
C SER A 11 -32.32 -1.05 -11.42
N LEU A 12 -32.80 0.06 -12.00
CA LEU A 12 -31.95 1.16 -12.44
C LEU A 12 -31.27 1.87 -11.25
N ILE A 13 -32.00 2.08 -10.15
CA ILE A 13 -31.46 2.70 -8.93
C ILE A 13 -30.36 1.83 -8.30
N VAL A 14 -30.58 0.50 -8.21
CA VAL A 14 -29.56 -0.42 -7.65
C VAL A 14 -28.28 -0.43 -8.48
N CYS A 15 -28.38 -0.36 -9.82
CA CYS A 15 -27.19 -0.26 -10.67
C CYS A 15 -26.39 1.01 -10.39
N GLN A 16 -27.03 2.18 -10.29
CA GLN A 16 -26.35 3.47 -10.06
C GLN A 16 -25.57 3.49 -8.74
N VAL A 17 -26.13 2.90 -7.68
CA VAL A 17 -25.46 2.83 -6.37
C VAL A 17 -24.21 1.95 -6.42
N ILE A 18 -24.26 0.82 -7.13
CA ILE A 18 -23.11 -0.09 -7.26
C ILE A 18 -21.99 0.56 -8.09
N PHE A 19 -22.34 1.29 -9.17
CA PHE A 19 -21.37 2.03 -9.97
C PHE A 19 -20.66 3.11 -9.15
N SER A 20 -21.40 3.93 -8.40
CA SER A 20 -20.83 4.98 -7.55
C SER A 20 -19.88 4.42 -6.48
N GLN A 21 -20.23 3.28 -5.84
CA GLN A 21 -19.35 2.66 -4.84
C GLN A 21 -18.03 2.14 -5.41
N ASN A 22 -18.03 1.65 -6.66
CA ASN A 22 -16.82 1.19 -7.32
C ASN A 22 -15.98 2.36 -7.85
N GLU A 23 -16.61 3.42 -8.38
CA GLU A 23 -15.89 4.64 -8.75
C GLU A 23 -15.17 5.25 -7.55
N ALA A 24 -15.83 5.32 -6.40
CA ALA A 24 -15.21 5.78 -5.17
C ALA A 24 -14.02 4.89 -4.76
N LEU A 25 -14.05 3.58 -4.99
CA LEU A 25 -12.90 2.70 -4.73
C LEU A 25 -11.76 2.96 -5.74
N PHE A 26 -12.09 3.07 -7.03
CA PHE A 26 -11.10 3.21 -8.10
C PHE A 26 -10.38 4.54 -8.12
N SER A 27 -11.00 5.60 -7.58
CA SER A 27 -10.32 6.89 -7.40
C SER A 27 -9.12 6.78 -6.46
N ARG A 28 -9.20 5.92 -5.44
CA ARG A 28 -8.15 5.69 -4.43
C ARG A 28 -7.19 4.55 -4.78
N LEU A 29 -7.69 3.53 -5.49
CA LEU A 29 -6.90 2.37 -5.89
C LEU A 29 -5.79 2.77 -6.85
N ARG A 30 -4.58 2.29 -6.55
CA ARG A 30 -3.44 2.34 -7.46
C ARG A 30 -2.84 0.95 -7.63
N ALA A 31 -2.35 0.66 -8.83
CA ALA A 31 -1.77 -0.61 -9.21
C ALA A 31 -0.52 -0.40 -10.05
N ILE A 32 0.43 -1.32 -10.00
CA ILE A 32 1.58 -1.35 -10.91
C ILE A 32 1.92 -2.79 -11.24
N HIS A 33 2.11 -3.07 -12.53
CA HIS A 33 2.51 -4.40 -12.98
C HIS A 33 4.03 -4.43 -13.18
N ASN A 34 4.71 -5.34 -12.47
CA ASN A 34 6.13 -5.54 -12.59
C ASN A 34 6.47 -7.04 -12.61
N SER A 35 7.15 -7.49 -13.68
CA SER A 35 7.76 -8.82 -13.76
C SER A 35 6.81 -9.98 -13.41
N GLY A 36 5.56 -9.94 -13.90
CA GLY A 36 4.57 -11.01 -13.70
C GLY A 36 3.71 -10.89 -12.44
N THR A 37 4.03 -9.93 -11.55
CA THR A 37 3.25 -9.61 -10.36
C THR A 37 2.63 -8.23 -10.51
N THR A 38 1.35 -8.11 -10.15
CA THR A 38 0.71 -6.80 -10.01
C THR A 38 0.61 -6.46 -8.52
N PHE A 39 1.11 -5.28 -8.16
CA PHE A 39 1.04 -4.71 -6.82
C PHE A 39 -0.09 -3.70 -6.78
N TYR A 40 -0.82 -3.65 -5.68
CA TYR A 40 -1.96 -2.77 -5.47
C TYR A 40 -1.88 -2.12 -4.10
N ASN A 41 -2.35 -0.88 -4.01
CA ASN A 41 -2.51 -0.15 -2.77
C ASN A 41 -3.85 0.60 -2.76
N VAL A 42 -4.59 0.49 -1.66
CA VAL A 42 -5.78 1.28 -1.38
C VAL A 42 -6.09 1.26 0.10
N ASP A 43 -6.52 2.40 0.66
CA ASP A 43 -6.93 2.49 2.07
C ASP A 43 -5.85 1.99 3.07
N GLY A 44 -4.56 2.14 2.71
CA GLY A 44 -3.41 1.68 3.50
C GLY A 44 -3.13 0.17 3.43
N ILE A 45 -3.84 -0.56 2.56
CA ILE A 45 -3.70 -2.00 2.37
C ILE A 45 -2.85 -2.26 1.13
N ASP A 46 -1.70 -2.90 1.32
CA ASP A 46 -0.88 -3.44 0.24
C ASP A 46 -1.30 -4.87 -0.05
N PHE A 47 -1.48 -5.17 -1.34
CA PHE A 47 -1.75 -6.53 -1.78
C PHE A 47 -1.24 -6.78 -3.19
N THR A 48 -1.06 -8.04 -3.55
CA THR A 48 -0.51 -8.45 -4.84
C THR A 48 -1.35 -9.52 -5.50
N LYS A 49 -1.17 -9.64 -6.82
CA LYS A 49 -1.66 -10.76 -7.62
C LYS A 49 -0.55 -11.28 -8.52
N GLU A 50 -0.28 -12.58 -8.45
CA GLU A 50 0.55 -13.32 -9.39
C GLU A 50 -0.28 -14.45 -10.02
N THR A 51 -0.01 -14.83 -11.26
CA THR A 51 -0.56 -16.07 -11.83
C THR A 51 0.58 -17.05 -12.09
N ILE A 52 0.49 -18.21 -11.44
CA ILE A 52 1.40 -19.34 -11.69
C ILE A 52 0.91 -20.07 -12.93
N SER A 53 1.80 -20.37 -13.87
CA SER A 53 1.47 -21.04 -15.14
C SER A 53 0.97 -22.47 -15.00
N SER A 54 0.98 -23.04 -13.80
CA SER A 54 0.57 -24.41 -13.51
C SER A 54 -0.92 -24.52 -13.21
N ASP A 55 -1.52 -25.66 -13.55
CA ASP A 55 -2.96 -25.89 -13.31
C ASP A 55 -3.30 -25.97 -11.83
N PHE A 56 -4.54 -25.58 -11.50
CA PHE A 56 -5.10 -25.67 -10.16
C PHE A 56 -5.41 -27.12 -9.80
N ASN A 57 -4.43 -27.82 -9.24
CA ASN A 57 -4.57 -29.18 -8.73
C ASN A 57 -3.68 -29.42 -7.50
N THR A 58 -3.93 -30.50 -6.77
CA THR A 58 -3.24 -30.82 -5.50
C THR A 58 -1.72 -30.84 -5.61
N LYS A 59 -1.15 -31.34 -6.71
CA LYS A 59 0.31 -31.43 -6.91
C LYS A 59 0.92 -30.03 -7.09
N ASN A 60 0.28 -29.20 -7.91
CA ASN A 60 0.77 -27.87 -8.23
C ASN A 60 0.51 -26.88 -7.09
N LEU A 61 -0.59 -27.01 -6.36
CA LEU A 61 -0.85 -26.24 -5.14
C LEU A 61 0.24 -26.46 -4.09
N LYS A 62 0.72 -27.69 -3.89
CA LYS A 62 1.87 -27.96 -3.00
C LYS A 62 3.13 -27.19 -3.41
N LYS A 63 3.37 -27.00 -4.72
CA LYS A 63 4.49 -26.17 -5.22
C LYS A 63 4.24 -24.68 -4.98
N ALA A 64 3.02 -24.21 -5.25
CA ALA A 64 2.61 -22.82 -5.01
C ALA A 64 2.74 -22.45 -3.52
N TYR A 65 2.34 -23.33 -2.61
CA TYR A 65 2.51 -23.16 -1.16
C TYR A 65 3.97 -22.96 -0.79
N ARG A 66 4.88 -23.83 -1.26
CA ARG A 66 6.32 -23.71 -0.98
C ARG A 66 6.90 -22.39 -1.49
N LYS A 67 6.56 -21.99 -2.72
CA LYS A 67 6.99 -20.71 -3.31
C LYS A 67 6.58 -19.52 -2.44
N ASN A 68 5.39 -19.58 -1.86
CA ASN A 68 4.83 -18.52 -1.00
C ASN A 68 5.11 -18.74 0.50
N LYS A 69 6.12 -19.54 0.84
CA LYS A 69 6.54 -19.81 2.23
C LYS A 69 5.39 -20.32 3.12
N ILE A 70 4.43 -21.04 2.54
CA ILE A 70 3.37 -21.73 3.24
C ILE A 70 3.86 -23.12 3.63
N LYS A 71 3.96 -23.35 4.93
CA LYS A 71 4.41 -24.58 5.55
C LYS A 71 3.32 -25.66 5.52
N LYS A 72 3.70 -26.90 5.87
CA LYS A 72 2.77 -28.03 5.83
C LYS A 72 1.69 -27.87 6.90
N GLU A 73 2.11 -27.47 8.09
CA GLU A 73 1.34 -27.22 9.31
C GLU A 73 0.44 -25.98 9.24
N ASP A 74 0.70 -25.04 8.32
CA ASP A 74 -0.17 -23.88 8.14
C ASP A 74 -1.58 -24.35 7.74
N VAL A 75 -2.61 -23.83 8.43
CA VAL A 75 -4.00 -24.18 8.14
C VAL A 75 -4.40 -23.59 6.78
N LYS A 76 -4.99 -24.44 5.93
CA LYS A 76 -5.47 -24.10 4.59
C LYS A 76 -6.99 -24.24 4.59
N GLU A 77 -7.66 -23.12 4.69
CA GLU A 77 -9.12 -23.03 4.77
C GLU A 77 -9.71 -22.83 3.39
N ILE A 78 -10.98 -23.16 3.21
CA ILE A 78 -11.75 -22.78 2.02
C ILE A 78 -12.61 -21.58 2.40
N ASP A 79 -12.46 -20.47 1.69
CA ASP A 79 -13.38 -19.35 1.81
C ASP A 79 -14.64 -19.64 1.00
N LYS A 80 -15.72 -20.03 1.69
CA LYS A 80 -16.98 -20.46 1.06
C LYS A 80 -17.78 -19.32 0.45
N GLU A 81 -17.51 -18.08 0.83
CA GLU A 81 -18.20 -16.90 0.29
C GLU A 81 -17.51 -16.35 -0.97
N LEU A 82 -16.30 -16.81 -1.27
CA LEU A 82 -15.62 -16.49 -2.50
C LEU A 82 -16.13 -17.41 -3.63
N ASN A 83 -16.64 -16.82 -4.71
CA ASN A 83 -17.26 -17.53 -5.85
C ASN A 83 -16.26 -18.31 -6.75
N PHE A 84 -15.10 -18.66 -6.21
CA PHE A 84 -14.03 -19.37 -6.92
C PHE A 84 -13.51 -20.51 -6.05
N GLU A 85 -13.15 -21.64 -6.67
CA GLU A 85 -12.39 -22.69 -5.97
C GLU A 85 -11.10 -22.08 -5.42
N ASN A 86 -10.91 -22.17 -4.10
CA ASN A 86 -9.83 -21.47 -3.42
C ASN A 86 -9.30 -22.21 -2.20
N TYR A 87 -8.07 -21.85 -1.83
CA TYR A 87 -7.51 -22.10 -0.51
C TYR A 87 -6.96 -20.81 0.08
N ARG A 88 -7.30 -20.54 1.33
CA ARG A 88 -6.90 -19.36 2.08
C ARG A 88 -5.99 -19.77 3.23
N VAL A 89 -4.91 -19.02 3.42
CA VAL A 89 -3.99 -19.19 4.56
C VAL A 89 -3.80 -17.85 5.23
N VAL A 90 -4.04 -17.79 6.54
CA VAL A 90 -3.83 -16.59 7.37
C VAL A 90 -2.64 -16.83 8.29
N LYS A 91 -1.70 -15.89 8.31
CA LYS A 91 -0.58 -15.85 9.24
C LYS A 91 -0.66 -14.60 10.07
N ARG A 92 -0.41 -14.74 11.37
CA ARG A 92 -0.35 -13.64 12.33
C ARG A 92 0.99 -13.66 13.02
N GLU A 93 1.60 -12.49 13.13
CA GLU A 93 2.85 -12.27 13.85
C GLU A 93 2.62 -11.12 14.82
N GLN A 94 2.90 -11.36 16.11
CA GLN A 94 2.76 -10.37 17.16
C GLN A 94 4.16 -9.87 17.55
N PHE A 95 4.31 -8.56 17.67
CA PHE A 95 5.54 -7.90 18.07
C PHE A 95 5.43 -7.33 19.49
N ASP A 96 6.57 -7.08 20.12
CA ASP A 96 6.66 -6.68 21.53
C ASP A 96 5.95 -5.36 21.86
N ASN A 97 5.81 -4.45 20.88
CA ASN A 97 5.10 -3.18 21.04
C ASN A 97 3.58 -3.29 20.85
N GLY A 98 3.05 -4.51 20.80
CA GLY A 98 1.62 -4.79 20.61
C GLY A 98 1.15 -4.70 19.15
N LEU A 99 2.02 -4.40 18.19
CA LEU A 99 1.68 -4.47 16.77
C LEU A 99 1.45 -5.93 16.36
N ILE A 100 0.40 -6.18 15.60
CA ILE A 100 0.13 -7.49 15.00
C ILE A 100 0.18 -7.31 13.49
N SER A 101 1.05 -8.05 12.81
CA SER A 101 1.04 -8.18 11.35
C SER A 101 0.16 -9.36 10.95
N VAL A 102 -0.67 -9.17 9.94
CA VAL A 102 -1.53 -10.21 9.38
C VAL A 102 -1.26 -10.34 7.88
N SER A 103 -0.85 -11.54 7.47
CA SER A 103 -0.54 -11.88 6.08
C SER A 103 -1.51 -12.93 5.60
N ILE A 104 -2.18 -12.67 4.49
CA ILE A 104 -3.21 -13.56 3.94
C ILE A 104 -2.82 -13.97 2.53
N ASN A 105 -2.80 -15.26 2.27
CA ASN A 105 -2.59 -15.81 0.95
C ASN A 105 -3.86 -16.50 0.47
N TYR A 106 -4.39 -16.10 -0.68
CA TYR A 106 -5.40 -16.86 -1.41
C TYR A 106 -4.75 -17.54 -2.61
N PHE A 107 -5.04 -18.82 -2.79
CA PHE A 107 -4.71 -19.61 -3.98
C PHE A 107 -6.03 -19.90 -4.67
N VAL A 108 -6.30 -19.23 -5.78
CA VAL A 108 -7.61 -19.21 -6.44
C VAL A 108 -7.49 -19.80 -7.83
N LYS A 109 -8.43 -20.68 -8.20
CA LYS A 109 -8.58 -21.19 -9.56
C LYS A 109 -9.12 -20.08 -10.45
N ASN A 110 -8.34 -19.64 -11.43
CA ASN A 110 -8.81 -18.65 -12.40
C ASN A 110 -9.53 -19.31 -13.59
N LYS A 111 -10.08 -18.47 -14.48
CA LYS A 111 -10.85 -18.90 -15.68
C LYS A 111 -10.07 -19.83 -16.61
N ASN A 112 -8.74 -19.77 -16.58
CA ASN A 112 -7.85 -20.60 -17.41
C ASN A 112 -7.36 -21.86 -16.67
N ASN A 113 -8.04 -22.25 -15.57
CA ASN A 113 -7.65 -23.35 -14.70
C ASN A 113 -6.23 -23.20 -14.10
N ARG A 114 -5.67 -21.99 -14.06
CA ARG A 114 -4.37 -21.72 -13.45
C ARG A 114 -4.52 -21.23 -12.02
N ILE A 115 -3.43 -21.25 -11.26
CA ILE A 115 -3.40 -20.76 -9.89
C ILE A 115 -3.10 -19.26 -9.89
N SER A 116 -4.10 -18.44 -9.55
CA SER A 116 -3.87 -17.04 -9.16
C SER A 116 -3.57 -16.98 -7.67
N VAL A 117 -2.43 -16.41 -7.31
CA VAL A 117 -2.04 -16.18 -5.91
C VAL A 117 -2.27 -14.73 -5.58
N PHE A 118 -3.05 -14.48 -4.54
CA PHE A 118 -3.21 -13.15 -3.95
C PHE A 118 -2.55 -13.13 -2.58
N TRP A 119 -1.78 -12.09 -2.31
CA TRP A 119 -1.23 -11.83 -0.99
C TRP A 119 -1.74 -10.48 -0.48
N PHE A 120 -2.31 -10.45 0.71
CA PHE A 120 -2.76 -9.22 1.38
C PHE A 120 -1.98 -9.02 2.68
N SER A 121 -1.63 -7.77 2.95
CA SER A 121 -0.96 -7.35 4.18
C SER A 121 -1.85 -6.41 4.99
N TYR A 122 -1.99 -6.70 6.28
CA TYR A 122 -2.73 -5.88 7.23
C TYR A 122 -1.94 -5.70 8.53
N TYR A 123 -2.34 -4.67 9.26
CA TYR A 123 -2.05 -4.56 10.69
C TYR A 123 -3.33 -4.83 11.49
N ASP A 124 -3.18 -5.53 12.62
CA ASP A 124 -4.22 -5.91 13.58
C ASP A 124 -5.29 -6.86 13.02
N LYS A 125 -6.19 -6.35 12.18
CA LYS A 125 -7.35 -7.09 11.67
C LYS A 125 -7.44 -7.02 10.15
N ASN A 126 -7.69 -8.17 9.55
CA ASN A 126 -7.95 -8.28 8.13
C ASN A 126 -9.42 -8.01 7.79
N ASN A 127 -9.71 -7.83 6.50
CA ASN A 127 -11.05 -7.51 6.00
C ASN A 127 -11.46 -8.50 4.89
N PRO A 128 -12.07 -9.65 5.22
CA PRO A 128 -12.47 -10.66 4.24
C PRO A 128 -13.41 -10.14 3.16
N GLU A 129 -14.31 -9.21 3.48
CA GLU A 129 -15.22 -8.62 2.50
C GLU A 129 -14.44 -7.85 1.43
N PHE A 130 -13.49 -7.03 1.86
CA PHE A 130 -12.59 -6.31 0.95
C PHE A 130 -11.71 -7.28 0.15
N GLU A 131 -11.12 -8.29 0.79
CA GLU A 131 -10.29 -9.32 0.14
C GLU A 131 -11.06 -9.97 -1.02
N ARG A 132 -12.28 -10.46 -0.75
CA ARG A 132 -13.15 -11.10 -1.75
C ARG A 132 -13.53 -10.12 -2.85
N LYS A 133 -13.93 -8.89 -2.51
CA LYS A 133 -14.26 -7.85 -3.48
C LYS A 133 -13.10 -7.59 -4.44
N MET A 134 -11.87 -7.47 -3.94
CA MET A 134 -10.69 -7.25 -4.78
C MET A 134 -10.35 -8.46 -5.64
N ILE A 135 -10.42 -9.69 -5.09
CA ILE A 135 -10.22 -10.92 -5.87
C ILE A 135 -11.24 -11.00 -7.02
N GLU A 136 -12.52 -10.75 -6.75
CA GLU A 136 -13.58 -10.76 -7.75
C GLU A 136 -13.38 -9.70 -8.83
N LEU A 137 -13.01 -8.48 -8.46
CA LEU A 137 -12.71 -7.41 -9.42
C LEU A 137 -11.52 -7.76 -10.31
N ILE A 138 -10.45 -8.34 -9.73
CA ILE A 138 -9.22 -8.68 -10.45
C ILE A 138 -9.43 -9.87 -11.39
N LEU A 139 -10.04 -10.96 -10.92
CA LEU A 139 -10.25 -12.15 -11.74
C LEU A 139 -11.28 -11.96 -12.85
N ASN A 140 -12.07 -10.89 -12.76
CA ASN A 140 -13.03 -10.50 -13.79
C ASN A 140 -12.60 -9.29 -14.62
N ASP A 141 -11.33 -8.85 -14.51
CA ASP A 141 -10.77 -7.74 -15.29
C ASP A 141 -11.60 -6.44 -15.18
N LYS A 142 -12.17 -6.19 -13.99
CA LYS A 142 -13.06 -5.04 -13.72
C LYS A 142 -12.34 -3.80 -13.18
N ILE A 143 -11.02 -3.87 -12.96
CA ILE A 143 -10.24 -2.70 -12.54
C ILE A 143 -9.90 -1.86 -13.78
N PRO A 144 -10.28 -0.57 -13.82
CA PRO A 144 -9.95 0.32 -14.93
C PRO A 144 -8.44 0.45 -15.13
N LYS A 145 -8.01 0.59 -16.40
CA LYS A 145 -6.60 0.85 -16.74
C LYS A 145 -6.06 2.14 -16.11
N SER A 146 -6.91 3.12 -15.84
CA SER A 146 -6.54 4.37 -15.17
C SER A 146 -6.04 4.18 -13.73
N CYS A 147 -6.32 3.03 -13.09
CA CYS A 147 -5.74 2.70 -11.79
C CYS A 147 -4.28 2.23 -11.90
N PHE A 148 -3.78 1.92 -13.10
CA PHE A 148 -2.45 1.35 -13.31
C PHE A 148 -1.42 2.43 -13.60
N SER A 149 -0.41 2.54 -12.74
CA SER A 149 0.77 3.36 -12.90
C SER A 149 1.74 2.76 -13.91
N SER A 150 2.48 3.65 -14.59
CA SER A 150 3.63 3.26 -15.42
C SER A 150 4.80 2.78 -14.55
N LEU A 151 5.60 1.85 -15.07
CA LEU A 151 6.90 1.50 -14.48
C LEU A 151 7.92 2.63 -14.63
N LYS A 152 7.73 3.51 -15.62
CA LYS A 152 8.54 4.73 -15.74
C LYS A 152 8.14 5.70 -14.64
N THR A 153 9.14 6.30 -14.02
CA THR A 153 9.01 7.24 -12.91
C THR A 153 9.13 8.69 -13.37
N GLU A 154 8.96 8.99 -14.66
CA GLU A 154 8.95 10.38 -15.16
C GLU A 154 7.88 11.21 -14.47
N LYS A 155 6.72 10.59 -14.19
CA LYS A 155 5.56 11.21 -13.56
C LYS A 155 4.90 10.24 -12.60
N ILE A 156 4.34 10.75 -11.51
CA ILE A 156 3.55 9.98 -10.54
C ILE A 156 2.23 10.70 -10.21
N ASN A 157 1.23 9.93 -9.76
CA ASN A 157 -0.01 10.47 -9.22
C ASN A 157 0.06 10.47 -7.69
N PHE A 158 0.31 11.63 -7.10
CA PHE A 158 0.28 11.86 -5.66
C PHE A 158 -1.07 12.43 -5.24
N ALA A 159 -1.92 11.59 -4.64
CA ALA A 159 -3.24 11.99 -4.14
C ALA A 159 -4.08 12.83 -5.13
N GLY A 160 -4.08 12.45 -6.42
CA GLY A 160 -4.83 13.13 -7.47
C GLY A 160 -4.10 14.26 -8.19
N ARG A 161 -2.89 14.65 -7.76
CA ARG A 161 -2.01 15.59 -8.45
C ARG A 161 -0.90 14.83 -9.17
N GLU A 162 -0.53 15.29 -10.36
CA GLU A 162 0.63 14.76 -11.08
C GLU A 162 1.90 15.49 -10.59
N ILE A 163 2.96 14.73 -10.31
CA ILE A 163 4.29 15.25 -9.97
C ILE A 163 5.27 14.76 -11.02
N GLU A 164 6.06 15.69 -11.58
CA GLU A 164 7.13 15.36 -12.52
C GLU A 164 8.43 15.07 -11.76
N LEU A 165 9.00 13.87 -11.91
CA LEU A 165 10.21 13.46 -11.20
C LEU A 165 11.44 13.34 -12.13
N GLY A 166 11.26 13.55 -13.44
CA GLY A 166 12.36 13.51 -14.41
C GLY A 166 12.98 12.12 -14.63
N GLY A 167 12.41 11.05 -14.07
CA GLY A 167 12.80 9.65 -14.36
C GLY A 167 14.00 9.11 -13.58
N ASN A 168 14.61 9.90 -12.69
CA ASN A 168 15.77 9.46 -11.89
C ASN A 168 15.40 8.70 -10.61
N CYS A 169 14.10 8.52 -10.36
CA CYS A 169 13.60 7.84 -9.17
C CYS A 169 13.19 6.40 -9.47
N ASN A 170 13.07 5.59 -8.42
CA ASN A 170 12.72 4.19 -8.51
C ASN A 170 11.45 3.88 -7.72
N TRP A 171 10.60 3.03 -8.29
CA TRP A 171 9.53 2.40 -7.52
C TRP A 171 10.14 1.39 -6.54
N MET A 172 9.95 1.62 -5.25
CA MET A 172 10.27 0.64 -4.21
C MET A 172 9.08 -0.29 -3.93
N ASN A 173 7.87 0.22 -4.15
CA ASN A 173 6.59 -0.48 -4.20
C ASN A 173 5.56 0.43 -4.92
N ILE A 174 4.33 -0.03 -5.14
CA ILE A 174 3.24 0.87 -5.54
C ILE A 174 3.09 2.02 -4.53
N ASN A 175 2.93 3.25 -5.03
CA ASN A 175 2.89 4.47 -4.22
C ASN A 175 4.08 4.63 -3.25
N ASN A 176 5.26 4.12 -3.62
CA ASN A 176 6.50 4.29 -2.86
C ASN A 176 7.65 4.58 -3.82
N ILE A 177 8.12 5.82 -3.81
CA ILE A 177 9.15 6.34 -4.69
C ILE A 177 10.38 6.70 -3.88
N GLN A 178 11.53 6.20 -4.32
CA GLN A 178 12.84 6.59 -3.81
C GLN A 178 13.63 7.27 -4.92
N CYS A 179 14.08 8.49 -4.67
CA CYS A 179 14.97 9.23 -5.56
C CYS A 179 16.37 9.18 -4.94
N PRO A 180 17.37 8.53 -5.57
CA PRO A 180 18.72 8.45 -5.03
C PRO A 180 19.26 9.83 -4.65
N TYR A 181 19.71 9.99 -3.40
CA TYR A 181 20.19 11.25 -2.82
C TYR A 181 19.17 12.39 -2.71
N TYR A 182 17.88 12.14 -2.99
CA TYR A 182 16.83 13.15 -2.95
C TYR A 182 15.64 12.74 -2.10
N GLY A 183 15.80 11.72 -1.25
CA GLY A 183 14.78 11.23 -0.34
C GLY A 183 13.86 10.14 -0.93
N GLN A 184 12.89 9.76 -0.11
CA GLN A 184 11.91 8.73 -0.41
C GLN A 184 10.56 9.12 0.19
N MET A 185 9.48 8.80 -0.49
CA MET A 185 8.13 8.94 0.05
C MET A 185 7.26 7.75 -0.30
N ASN A 186 6.41 7.36 0.64
CA ASN A 186 5.29 6.46 0.37
C ASN A 186 3.98 7.12 0.78
N TRP A 187 2.89 6.76 0.08
CA TRP A 187 1.56 7.28 0.39
C TRP A 187 0.45 6.27 0.13
N SER A 188 -0.68 6.48 0.79
CA SER A 188 -1.93 5.79 0.46
C SER A 188 -3.10 6.76 0.53
N VAL A 189 -4.10 6.50 -0.30
CA VAL A 189 -5.35 7.28 -0.35
C VAL A 189 -6.45 6.50 0.35
N HIS A 190 -7.10 7.14 1.31
CA HIS A 190 -8.04 6.53 2.24
C HIS A 190 -9.46 7.06 2.05
N LYS A 191 -10.42 6.17 2.30
CA LYS A 191 -11.84 6.51 2.34
C LYS A 191 -12.17 7.45 3.50
N THR A 192 -11.49 7.30 4.63
CA THR A 192 -11.78 8.03 5.87
C THR A 192 -10.51 8.55 6.52
N LYS A 193 -10.64 9.66 7.25
CA LYS A 193 -9.56 10.24 8.07
C LYS A 193 -8.98 9.22 9.05
N GLN A 194 -9.85 8.53 9.79
CA GLN A 194 -9.44 7.50 10.76
C GLN A 194 -8.59 6.39 10.14
N SER A 195 -8.89 5.98 8.89
CA SER A 195 -8.08 4.97 8.20
C SER A 195 -6.68 5.49 7.83
N ALA A 196 -6.56 6.77 7.44
CA ALA A 196 -5.27 7.39 7.17
C ALA A 196 -4.42 7.54 8.43
N GLU A 197 -5.03 8.01 9.53
CA GLU A 197 -4.37 8.17 10.82
C GLU A 197 -3.87 6.83 11.36
N LEU A 198 -4.74 5.81 11.35
CA LEU A 198 -4.38 4.46 11.78
C LEU A 198 -3.25 3.86 10.92
N SER A 199 -3.24 4.13 9.61
CA SER A 199 -2.15 3.68 8.74
C SER A 199 -0.80 4.27 9.15
N ILE A 200 -0.77 5.58 9.42
CA ILE A 200 0.43 6.27 9.93
C ILE A 200 0.89 5.71 11.27
N GLU A 201 -0.03 5.53 12.22
CA GLU A 201 0.31 4.96 13.54
C GLU A 201 0.93 3.57 13.40
N ASN A 202 0.36 2.72 12.55
CA ASN A 202 0.87 1.38 12.32
C ASN A 202 2.23 1.39 11.61
N GLN A 203 2.45 2.27 10.63
CA GLN A 203 3.76 2.43 10.00
C GLN A 203 4.82 2.90 11.01
N LEU A 204 4.50 3.85 11.89
CA LEU A 204 5.40 4.30 12.95
C LEU A 204 5.74 3.16 13.93
N LYS A 205 4.73 2.39 14.37
CA LYS A 205 4.94 1.20 15.20
C LYS A 205 5.84 0.19 14.50
N ALA A 206 5.61 -0.07 13.21
CA ALA A 206 6.42 -1.00 12.42
C ALA A 206 7.88 -0.52 12.31
N THR A 207 8.11 0.78 12.09
CA THR A 207 9.47 1.37 12.07
C THR A 207 10.19 1.13 13.39
N LYS A 208 9.51 1.31 14.54
CA LYS A 208 10.09 1.10 15.88
C LYS A 208 10.52 -0.34 16.15
N ILE A 209 9.99 -1.32 15.40
CA ILE A 209 10.33 -2.75 15.54
C ILE A 209 11.44 -3.17 14.58
N LYS A 210 11.71 -2.38 13.52
CA LYS A 210 12.66 -2.80 12.50
C LYS A 210 14.05 -3.02 13.08
N ASN A 211 14.48 -4.28 13.09
CA ASN A 211 15.86 -4.67 13.36
C ASN A 211 16.78 -3.91 12.40
N GLY A 212 17.68 -3.09 12.94
CA GLY A 212 18.56 -2.27 12.08
C GLY A 212 18.96 -0.91 12.65
N GLY A 213 18.26 -0.41 13.67
CA GLY A 213 18.56 0.89 14.26
C GLY A 213 17.70 1.20 15.48
N LYS A 214 17.71 2.45 15.91
CA LYS A 214 16.96 2.94 17.09
C LYS A 214 16.38 4.32 16.84
N VAL A 215 15.24 4.60 17.46
CA VAL A 215 14.69 5.97 17.50
C VAL A 215 15.55 6.82 18.45
N LEU A 216 16.12 7.90 17.94
CA LEU A 216 16.83 8.90 18.75
C LEU A 216 15.88 9.97 19.29
N SER A 217 14.92 10.41 18.48
CA SER A 217 13.91 11.39 18.85
C SER A 217 12.62 11.17 18.10
N GLU A 218 11.53 11.60 18.71
CA GLU A 218 10.17 11.68 18.15
C GLU A 218 9.56 12.99 18.64
N GLU A 219 9.21 13.87 17.71
CA GLU A 219 8.67 15.20 17.99
C GLU A 219 7.51 15.52 17.02
N GLU A 220 6.57 16.34 17.45
CA GLU A 220 5.57 16.94 16.55
C GLU A 220 6.13 18.24 15.99
N VAL A 221 6.01 18.43 14.67
CA VAL A 221 6.46 19.63 13.97
C VAL A 221 5.37 20.17 13.07
N GLU A 222 5.32 21.48 12.96
CA GLU A 222 4.41 22.16 12.02
C GLU A 222 5.02 22.16 10.63
N ILE A 223 4.19 21.78 9.64
CA ILE A 223 4.58 21.70 8.25
C ILE A 223 3.44 22.25 7.38
N VAL A 224 3.78 22.67 6.16
CA VAL A 224 2.80 22.86 5.10
C VAL A 224 2.88 21.63 4.20
N PHE A 225 1.82 20.84 4.10
CA PHE A 225 1.75 19.62 3.29
C PHE A 225 0.69 19.80 2.21
N GLU A 226 1.10 19.82 0.94
CA GLU A 226 0.23 20.13 -0.22
C GLU A 226 -0.63 21.39 0.02
N ASP A 227 0.02 22.49 0.41
CA ASP A 227 -0.59 23.79 0.75
C ASP A 227 -1.49 23.80 1.99
N VAL A 228 -1.53 22.71 2.77
CA VAL A 228 -2.31 22.60 4.01
C VAL A 228 -1.38 22.65 5.22
N LYS A 229 -1.56 23.65 6.09
CA LYS A 229 -0.88 23.68 7.40
C LYS A 229 -1.35 22.50 8.26
N THR A 230 -0.40 21.67 8.70
CA THR A 230 -0.69 20.47 9.48
C THR A 230 0.46 20.12 10.42
N LYS A 231 0.26 19.08 11.24
CA LYS A 231 1.29 18.54 12.13
C LYS A 231 1.77 17.19 11.62
N ALA A 232 3.09 17.01 11.57
CA ALA A 232 3.71 15.73 11.30
C ALA A 232 4.46 15.21 12.52
N LYS A 233 4.49 13.89 12.70
CA LYS A 233 5.46 13.28 13.62
C LYS A 233 6.78 13.15 12.90
N LYS A 234 7.80 13.83 13.40
CA LYS A 234 9.17 13.73 12.93
C LYS A 234 9.94 12.77 13.81
N VAL A 235 10.59 11.80 13.19
CA VAL A 235 11.38 10.76 13.85
C VAL A 235 12.80 10.81 13.29
N LEU A 236 13.79 10.87 14.18
CA LEU A 236 15.18 10.65 13.83
C LEU A 236 15.55 9.22 14.17
N TYR A 237 15.88 8.42 13.16
CA TYR A 237 16.23 7.02 13.30
C TYR A 237 17.72 6.80 13.02
N ASP A 238 18.44 6.23 13.98
CA ASP A 238 19.88 6.00 13.93
C ASP A 238 20.20 4.56 13.55
N PHE A 239 21.05 4.40 12.55
CA PHE A 239 21.58 3.12 12.09
C PHE A 239 23.06 2.94 12.47
N THR A 240 23.67 3.87 13.23
CA THR A 240 25.08 3.83 13.60
C THR A 240 25.42 2.58 14.42
N GLY A 241 26.50 1.91 14.04
CA GLY A 241 26.97 0.69 14.70
C GLY A 241 26.21 -0.58 14.32
N VAL A 242 25.24 -0.49 13.39
CA VAL A 242 24.50 -1.64 12.90
C VAL A 242 24.99 -2.06 11.53
N THR A 243 25.29 -3.34 11.35
CA THR A 243 25.56 -3.97 10.04
C THR A 243 24.26 -4.19 9.26
N SER A 244 23.41 -3.17 9.18
CA SER A 244 22.18 -3.26 8.38
C SER A 244 22.54 -3.08 6.90
N LEU A 245 22.02 -3.95 6.04
CA LEU A 245 22.17 -3.86 4.59
C LEU A 245 21.67 -2.50 4.05
N LEU A 246 20.67 -1.91 4.71
CA LEU A 246 20.10 -0.61 4.36
C LEU A 246 21.08 0.55 4.62
N ALA A 247 21.81 0.52 5.73
CA ALA A 247 22.81 1.53 6.06
C ALA A 247 24.07 1.38 5.18
N SER A 248 24.48 0.15 4.88
CA SER A 248 25.65 -0.08 4.01
C SER A 248 25.40 0.31 2.55
N MET A 249 24.17 0.18 2.06
CA MET A 249 23.81 0.57 0.69
C MET A 249 23.56 2.07 0.51
N SER A 250 23.05 2.76 1.54
CA SER A 250 22.80 4.21 1.48
C SER A 250 24.03 5.06 1.80
N GLY A 251 24.96 4.53 2.60
CA GLY A 251 26.06 5.32 3.17
C GLY A 251 25.61 6.32 4.26
N GLY A 252 24.30 6.38 4.53
CA GLY A 252 23.70 7.23 5.55
C GLY A 252 23.80 6.60 6.94
N LYS A 253 23.92 7.44 7.96
CA LYS A 253 23.97 7.03 9.37
C LYS A 253 22.62 7.22 10.05
N ASN A 254 21.91 8.28 9.68
CA ASN A 254 20.63 8.65 10.24
C ASN A 254 19.60 8.83 9.14
N LEU A 255 18.37 8.42 9.42
CA LEU A 255 17.21 8.66 8.59
C LEU A 255 16.26 9.60 9.33
N THR A 256 15.93 10.74 8.73
CA THR A 256 14.87 11.61 9.19
C THR A 256 13.58 11.19 8.51
N ILE A 257 12.51 10.99 9.28
CA ILE A 257 11.23 10.48 8.79
C ILE A 257 10.10 11.38 9.29
N TYR A 258 9.24 11.85 8.40
CA TYR A 258 7.98 12.51 8.73
C TYR A 258 6.82 11.57 8.45
N TYR A 259 5.93 11.47 9.42
CA TYR A 259 4.66 10.77 9.29
C TYR A 259 3.54 11.79 9.33
N VAL A 260 2.77 11.87 8.23
CA VAL A 260 1.69 12.84 8.07
C VAL A 260 0.41 12.12 7.63
N SER A 261 -0.71 12.51 8.23
CA SER A 261 -2.04 12.10 7.79
C SER A 261 -2.91 13.34 7.70
N GLU A 262 -3.34 13.71 6.49
CA GLU A 262 -4.13 14.91 6.27
C GLU A 262 -5.13 14.75 5.13
N LYS A 263 -6.19 15.56 5.14
CA LYS A 263 -7.07 15.73 3.99
C LYS A 263 -6.44 16.71 3.00
N ILE A 264 -5.98 16.19 1.87
CA ILE A 264 -5.47 16.98 0.76
C ILE A 264 -6.49 16.94 -0.38
N ARG A 265 -6.98 18.11 -0.78
CA ARG A 265 -8.09 18.24 -1.75
C ARG A 265 -9.29 17.40 -1.28
N ASP A 266 -9.73 16.43 -2.09
CA ASP A 266 -10.84 15.51 -1.78
C ASP A 266 -10.40 14.16 -1.21
N ASN A 267 -9.12 14.01 -0.88
CA ASN A 267 -8.52 12.74 -0.48
C ASN A 267 -8.00 12.79 0.96
N TYR A 268 -8.30 11.76 1.76
CA TYR A 268 -7.56 11.51 2.99
C TYR A 268 -6.28 10.76 2.65
N VAL A 269 -5.14 11.28 3.04
CA VAL A 269 -3.82 10.76 2.65
C VAL A 269 -3.04 10.38 3.89
N SER A 270 -2.52 9.16 3.94
CA SER A 270 -1.38 8.84 4.79
C SER A 270 -0.12 8.96 3.95
N CYS A 271 0.90 9.64 4.46
CA CYS A 271 2.18 9.75 3.79
C CYS A 271 3.34 9.66 4.79
N VAL A 272 4.36 8.89 4.40
CA VAL A 272 5.63 8.82 5.13
C VAL A 272 6.72 9.30 4.19
N LEU A 273 7.41 10.35 4.63
CA LEU A 273 8.48 11.04 3.90
C LEU A 273 9.77 10.79 4.66
N SER A 274 10.84 10.43 3.98
CA SER A 274 12.10 10.12 4.64
C SER A 274 13.30 10.47 3.79
N PHE A 275 14.40 10.83 4.43
CA PHE A 275 15.65 11.11 3.75
C PHE A 275 16.83 10.83 4.66
N TRP A 276 17.95 10.45 4.05
CA TRP A 276 19.18 10.18 4.78
C TRP A 276 19.92 11.46 5.07
N ASN A 277 20.71 11.46 6.15
CA ASN A 277 21.55 12.60 6.50
C ASN A 277 22.66 12.93 5.47
N ASN A 278 22.88 12.06 4.48
CA ASN A 278 23.78 12.27 3.35
C ASN A 278 23.05 12.48 2.01
N ASP A 279 21.73 12.66 2.03
CA ASP A 279 21.00 13.14 0.85
C ASP A 279 21.34 14.62 0.57
N ASN A 280 21.03 15.10 -0.63
CA ASN A 280 21.16 16.51 -1.00
C ASN A 280 20.02 17.30 -0.35
N ILE A 281 20.32 17.89 0.81
CA ILE A 281 19.38 18.69 1.59
C ILE A 281 19.51 20.16 1.19
N ASN A 282 18.41 20.76 0.75
CA ASN A 282 18.34 22.17 0.37
C ASN A 282 18.32 23.10 1.60
N PRO A 283 18.51 24.42 1.44
CA PRO A 283 18.43 25.38 2.56
C PRO A 283 17.12 25.36 3.35
N SER A 284 16.05 24.82 2.76
CA SER A 284 14.76 24.56 3.43
C SER A 284 14.85 23.52 4.56
N GLY A 285 15.91 22.71 4.59
CA GLY A 285 16.06 21.55 5.48
C GLY A 285 15.47 20.25 4.93
N LEU A 286 14.99 20.24 3.68
CA LEU A 286 14.43 19.06 3.01
C LEU A 286 15.16 18.75 1.69
N PRO A 287 15.18 17.50 1.23
CA PRO A 287 15.64 17.18 -0.11
C PRO A 287 14.56 17.47 -1.18
N PRO A 288 14.94 17.59 -2.47
CA PRO A 288 14.04 17.97 -3.55
C PRO A 288 12.74 17.17 -3.65
N LEU A 289 12.75 15.84 -3.48
CA LEU A 289 11.51 15.04 -3.56
C LEU A 289 10.49 15.44 -2.49
N LEU A 290 10.97 15.76 -1.29
CA LEU A 290 10.10 16.11 -0.17
C LEU A 290 9.55 17.52 -0.34
N GLU A 291 10.35 18.45 -0.88
CA GLU A 291 9.90 19.81 -1.20
C GLU A 291 8.73 19.87 -2.20
N GLU A 292 8.59 18.85 -3.06
CA GLU A 292 7.46 18.76 -3.99
C GLU A 292 6.09 18.67 -3.28
N VAL A 293 6.06 18.21 -2.02
CA VAL A 293 4.82 17.93 -1.29
C VAL A 293 4.78 18.55 0.10
N MET A 294 5.91 18.99 0.66
CA MET A 294 5.95 19.61 1.98
C MET A 294 7.00 20.72 2.12
N SER A 295 6.75 21.65 3.06
CA SER A 295 7.75 22.55 3.62
C SER A 295 7.70 22.53 5.15
N ILE A 296 8.82 22.82 5.79
CA ILE A 296 8.87 23.01 7.25
C ILE A 296 8.35 24.42 7.55
N ASP A 297 7.37 24.53 8.45
CA ASP A 297 6.89 25.84 8.90
C ASP A 297 7.92 26.38 9.89
N ASN A 298 8.79 27.27 9.42
CA ASN A 298 9.71 28.02 10.26
C ASN A 298 9.03 29.36 10.51
N ASP A 299 8.49 29.55 11.73
CA ASP A 299 8.00 30.85 12.19
C ASP A 299 8.99 32.00 11.94
#